data_AF-A0A6L3T851-F1
#
_entry.id   AF-A0A6L3T851-F1
#
_cell.length_a   1.000
_cell.length_b   1.000
_cell.length_c   1.000
_cell.angle_alpha   90.00
_cell.angle_beta   90.00
_cell.angle_gamma   90.00
#
_symmetry.space_group_name_H-M   'P 1'
#
loop_
_entity.id
_entity.type
_entity.pdbx_description
1 polymer ?
#
loop_
_entity_poly.entity_id
_entity_poly.type
_entity_poly.pdbx_seq_one_letter_code
_entity_poly.pdbx_strand_id
1 'polypeptide(L)' 'MSTRCDSPVRTYDPFGEPVDIARACAATPGDRRARHAALAVFWSLALLLTAGRAYLGDQPVSQLAAGAQARLALLVSPAP' A
#
# COMPACT_ATOMS: atom_id res chain seq x y z
N MET A 1 -18.92 -6.23 29.22
CA MET A 1 -17.52 -6.72 29.15
C MET A 1 -16.65 -5.54 28.74
N SER A 2 -16.18 -4.76 29.71
CA SER A 2 -15.47 -3.50 29.44
C SER A 2 -14.07 -3.80 28.93
N THR A 3 -13.76 -3.36 27.71
CA THR A 3 -12.43 -3.42 27.12
C THR A 3 -11.49 -2.53 27.93
N ARG A 4 -10.74 -3.17 28.83
CA ARG A 4 -9.72 -2.54 29.67
C ARG A 4 -8.61 -1.98 28.79
N CYS A 5 -8.55 -0.66 28.66
CA CYS A 5 -7.31 0.05 28.33
C CYS A 5 -6.55 0.35 29.62
N ASP A 6 -6.34 -0.65 30.50
CA ASP A 6 -5.53 -0.46 31.71
C ASP A 6 -4.09 -0.88 31.42
N SER A 7 -3.31 0.09 30.97
CA SER A 7 -2.08 0.47 31.68
C SER A 7 -1.43 1.58 30.84
N PRO A 8 -1.36 2.83 31.32
CA PRO A 8 -0.56 3.85 30.67
C PRO A 8 0.89 3.38 30.68
N VAL A 9 1.50 3.22 29.49
CA VAL A 9 2.95 3.04 29.39
C VAL A 9 3.54 4.41 29.68
N ARG A 10 3.96 4.63 30.94
CA ARG A 10 4.71 5.83 31.31
C ARG A 10 6.08 5.75 30.66
N THR A 11 6.36 6.67 29.75
CA THR A 11 7.71 6.91 29.25
C THR A 11 8.22 8.16 29.92
N TYR A 12 9.52 8.23 30.15
CA TYR A 12 10.17 9.39 30.75
C TYR A 12 10.96 10.11 29.66
N ASP A 13 10.93 11.44 29.67
CA ASP A 13 11.85 12.23 28.87
C ASP A 13 13.30 12.04 29.39
N PRO A 14 14.34 12.49 28.67
CA PRO A 14 15.73 12.31 29.11
C PRO A 14 16.07 13.07 30.40
N PHE A 15 15.19 13.96 30.86
CA PHE A 15 15.30 14.68 32.13
C PHE A 15 14.47 14.05 33.27
N GLY A 16 13.74 12.97 32.99
CA GLY A 16 12.99 12.18 33.97
C GLY A 16 11.53 12.60 34.15
N GLU A 17 10.99 13.51 33.33
CA GLU A 17 9.58 13.90 33.42
C GLU A 17 8.68 12.85 32.75
N PRO A 18 7.54 12.48 33.37
CA PRO A 18 6.62 11.52 32.77
C PRO A 18 5.96 12.14 31.53
N VAL A 19 6.19 11.55 30.38
CA VAL A 19 5.53 11.91 29.12
C VAL A 19 4.36 10.96 28.90
N ASP A 20 3.16 11.52 28.87
CA ASP A 20 1.96 10.81 28.45
C ASP A 20 2.04 10.58 26.94
N ILE A 21 2.51 9.40 26.54
CA ILE A 21 2.33 8.96 25.17
C ILE A 21 0.88 8.54 25.04
N ALA A 22 0.09 9.32 24.31
CA ALA A 22 -1.24 8.91 23.88
C ALA A 22 -1.08 7.61 23.08
N ARG A 23 -1.23 6.47 23.76
CA ARG A 23 -1.39 5.19 23.09
C ARG A 23 -2.63 5.38 22.24
N ALA A 24 -2.46 5.49 20.92
CA ALA A 24 -3.58 5.36 20.00
C ALA A 24 -4.29 4.08 20.43
N CYS A 25 -5.48 4.23 21.03
CA CYS A 25 -6.22 3.12 21.63
C CYS A 25 -6.16 1.94 20.68
N ALA A 26 -5.76 0.78 21.21
CA ALA A 26 -5.40 -0.39 20.43
C ALA A 26 -6.37 -0.54 19.25
N ALA A 27 -5.83 -0.36 18.03
CA ALA A 27 -6.58 -0.53 16.80
C ALA A 27 -7.36 -1.85 16.91
N THR A 28 -8.66 -1.79 16.65
CA THR A 28 -9.53 -2.93 16.91
C THR A 28 -8.96 -4.16 16.18
N PRO A 29 -9.16 -5.40 16.69
CA PRO A 29 -8.61 -6.60 16.05
C PRO A 29 -8.92 -6.70 14.54
N GLY A 30 -10.03 -6.10 14.09
CA GLY A 30 -10.39 -5.96 12.67
C GLY A 30 -9.43 -5.06 11.87
N ASP A 31 -9.00 -3.92 12.43
CA ASP A 31 -8.08 -2.99 11.76
C ASP A 31 -6.71 -3.62 11.49
N ARG A 32 -6.23 -4.49 12.39
CA ARG A 32 -4.96 -5.19 12.20
C ARG A 32 -5.04 -6.19 11.05
N ARG A 33 -6.14 -6.96 10.95
CA ARG A 33 -6.36 -7.91 9.85
C ARG A 33 -6.54 -7.18 8.51
N ALA A 34 -7.30 -6.10 8.49
CA ALA A 34 -7.48 -5.27 7.29
C ALA A 34 -6.15 -4.69 6.79
N ARG A 35 -5.32 -4.16 7.69
CA ARG A 35 -3.97 -3.66 7.34
C ARG A 35 -3.06 -4.76 6.82
N HIS A 36 -3.05 -5.93 7.48
CA HIS A 36 -2.23 -7.05 7.02
C HIS A 36 -2.68 -7.57 5.65
N ALA A 37 -4.00 -7.64 5.40
CA ALA A 37 -4.54 -7.99 4.10
C ALA A 37 -4.16 -6.96 3.03
N ALA A 38 -4.29 -5.67 3.32
CA ALA A 38 -3.90 -4.59 2.40
C ALA A 38 -2.40 -4.64 2.07
N LEU A 39 -1.54 -4.87 3.08
CA LEU A 39 -0.10 -5.05 2.87
C LEU A 39 0.19 -6.30 2.03
N ALA A 40 -0.47 -7.43 2.31
CA ALA A 40 -0.29 -8.66 1.54
C ALA A 40 -0.69 -8.48 0.07
N VAL A 41 -1.84 -7.84 -0.18
CA VAL A 41 -2.32 -7.53 -1.53
C VAL A 41 -1.33 -6.59 -2.23
N PHE A 42 -0.92 -5.51 -1.57
CA PHE A 42 0.06 -4.58 -2.12
C PHE A 42 1.37 -5.28 -2.50
N TRP A 43 1.94 -6.07 -1.59
CA TRP A 43 3.18 -6.80 -1.84
C TRP A 43 3.03 -7.86 -2.93
N SER A 44 1.89 -8.56 -3.00
CA SER A 44 1.63 -9.50 -4.10
C SER A 44 1.56 -8.82 -5.46
N LEU A 45 0.90 -7.66 -5.56
CA LEU A 45 0.81 -6.87 -6.79
C LEU A 45 2.18 -6.33 -7.21
N ALA A 46 2.95 -5.80 -6.24
CA ALA A 46 4.30 -5.33 -6.48
C ALA A 46 5.18 -6.46 -7.01
N LEU A 47 5.20 -7.62 -6.34
CA LEU A 47 5.98 -8.78 -6.78
C LEU A 47 5.53 -9.30 -8.14
N LEU A 48 4.23 -9.35 -8.43
CA LEU A 48 3.72 -9.80 -9.71
C LEU A 48 4.14 -8.86 -10.85
N LEU A 49 4.04 -7.55 -10.65
CA LEU A 49 4.46 -6.55 -11.64
C LEU A 49 5.98 -6.58 -11.85
N THR A 50 6.76 -6.71 -10.78
CA THR A 50 8.22 -6.81 -10.85
C THR A 50 8.65 -8.10 -11.53
N ALA A 51 8.06 -9.25 -11.18
CA ALA A 51 8.33 -10.52 -11.85
C ALA A 51 7.91 -10.47 -13.33
N GLY A 52 6.74 -9.92 -13.63
CA GLY A 52 6.30 -9.68 -15.00
C GLY A 52 7.33 -8.86 -15.79
N ARG A 53 7.83 -7.75 -15.23
CA ARG A 53 8.91 -6.96 -15.85
C ARG A 53 10.22 -7.74 -16.01
N ALA A 54 10.62 -8.53 -15.03
CA ALA A 54 11.87 -9.27 -15.06
C ALA A 54 11.85 -10.43 -16.07
N TYR A 55 10.73 -11.14 -16.16
CA TYR A 55 10.59 -12.34 -17.01
C TYR A 55 9.99 -12.06 -18.39
N LEU A 56 9.17 -11.02 -18.53
CA LEU A 56 8.57 -10.59 -19.81
C LEU A 56 9.27 -9.35 -20.38
N GLY A 57 10.36 -8.88 -19.78
CA GLY A 57 11.13 -7.71 -20.23
C GLY A 57 11.73 -7.86 -21.63
N ASP A 58 11.89 -9.10 -22.12
CA ASP A 58 12.28 -9.40 -23.50
C ASP A 58 11.10 -9.56 -24.47
N GLN A 59 9.86 -9.59 -23.96
CA GLN A 59 8.67 -9.52 -24.81
C GLN A 59 8.36 -8.06 -25.11
N PRO A 60 7.99 -7.70 -26.35
CA PRO A 60 7.84 -6.31 -26.76
C PRO A 60 6.54 -5.70 -26.22
N VAL A 61 6.46 -5.53 -24.90
CA VAL A 61 5.39 -4.78 -24.22
C VAL A 61 5.38 -3.33 -24.73
N SER A 62 6.53 -2.82 -25.19
CA SER A 62 6.64 -1.55 -25.92
C SER A 62 5.81 -1.54 -27.21
N GLN A 63 5.74 -2.63 -27.96
CA GLN A 63 4.93 -2.74 -29.19
C GLN A 63 3.44 -2.84 -28.86
N LEU A 64 3.06 -3.52 -27.78
CA LEU A 64 1.67 -3.56 -27.31
C LEU A 64 1.21 -2.18 -26.79
N ALA A 65 2.06 -1.48 -26.03
CA ALA A 65 1.78 -0.13 -25.55
C ALA A 65 1.72 0.89 -26.70
N ALA A 66 2.64 0.81 -27.67
CA ALA A 66 2.62 1.63 -28.87
C ALA A 66 1.37 1.36 -29.74
N GLY A 67 0.96 0.10 -29.88
CA GLY A 67 -0.26 -0.28 -30.59
C GLY A 67 -1.53 0.23 -29.90
N ALA A 68 -1.58 0.21 -28.56
CA ALA A 68 -2.67 0.77 -27.80
C ALA A 68 -2.72 2.31 -27.92
N GLN A 69 -1.57 2.99 -27.84
CA GLN A 69 -1.47 4.44 -28.04
C GLN A 69 -1.89 4.86 -29.45
N ALA A 70 -1.48 4.12 -30.49
CA ALA A 70 -1.88 4.39 -31.87
C ALA A 70 -3.40 4.26 -32.07
N ARG A 71 -4.04 3.25 -31.45
CA ARG A 71 -5.50 3.09 -31.52
C ARG A 71 -6.24 4.18 -30.77
N LEU A 72 -5.73 4.62 -29.62
CA LEU A 72 -6.30 5.75 -28.89
C LEU A 72 -6.16 7.07 -29.67
N ALA A 73 -5.04 7.30 -30.34
CA ALA A 73 -4.83 8.47 -31.19
C ALA A 73 -5.81 8.51 -32.38
N LEU A 74 -6.10 7.36 -33.00
CA LEU A 74 -7.10 7.24 -34.07
C LEU A 74 -8.55 7.48 -33.59
N LEU A 75 -8.84 7.19 -32.31
CA LEU A 75 -10.17 7.41 -31.72
C LEU A 75 -10.38 8.86 -31.26
N VAL A 76 -9.29 9.54 -30.85
CA VAL A 76 -9.31 10.93 -30.37
C VAL A 76 -9.15 11.95 -31.50
N SER A 77 -8.50 11.58 -32.60
CA SER A 77 -8.35 12.47 -33.76
C SER A 77 -9.66 12.52 -34.55
N PRO A 78 -10.34 13.68 -34.68
CA PRO A 78 -11.34 13.84 -35.73
C PRO A 78 -10.62 13.67 -37.07
N ALA A 79 -11.16 12.83 -37.95
CA ALA A 79 -10.67 12.68 -39.31
C ALA A 79 -10.69 14.06 -40.03
N PRO A 80 -9.73 14.33 -40.94
CA PRO A 80 -9.68 15.58 -41.69
C PRO A 80 -10.90 15.78 -42.60
#